data_AF-A0A8E7SBG4-F1
#
_entry.id   AF-A0A8E7SBG4-F1
#
_cell.length_a   1.000
_cell.length_b   1.000
_cell.length_c   1.000
_cell.angle_alpha   90.00
_cell.angle_beta   90.00
_cell.angle_gamma   90.00
#
_symmetry.space_group_name_H-M   'P 1'
#
loop_
_entity.id
_entity.type
_entity.pdbx_description
1 polymer ?
#
loop_
_entity_poly.entity_id
_entity_poly.type
_entity_poly.pdbx_seq_one_letter_code
_entity_poly.pdbx_strand_id
1 'polypeptide(L)'
;MKAGVCLFLESFSLDRGEKIILEQLSHLRSLMARMNSEFIKFYKSNEYDCKLATMFYSTSPDMAWMMGQFYDMGKIDTLPMDCDNLLKIINSVPPVYNSRMLYMYNSIDNTIVTENRQSTVLNEKELVIICRNILDSFPSEYIEYGNSVKDIFKNLIFLENEEHPTFKTFNSMNKIKGGFENFIRGITEFLFVINNYEVIPQDTFKNIKQMSALLRYELCEEGGKKSERKQGELNRDFKIGNIVYKDINCEFHYKLSYKDGQFNKGTYYNDNRIYFGFFNRIDPSKPMIAVAHIGEHL
;
A
#
# COMPACT_ATOMS: atom_id res chain seq x y z
N MET A 1 -2.54 -11.94 8.46
CA MET A 1 -2.54 -10.82 9.43
C MET A 1 -2.76 -9.52 8.67
N LYS A 2 -3.49 -8.56 9.24
CA LYS A 2 -3.86 -7.29 8.55
C LYS A 2 -3.56 -6.07 9.43
N ALA A 3 -3.70 -4.86 8.90
CA ALA A 3 -3.45 -3.62 9.64
C ALA A 3 -4.74 -3.02 10.22
N GLY A 4 -4.67 -2.54 11.45
CA GLY A 4 -5.67 -1.68 12.07
C GLY A 4 -5.03 -0.37 12.52
N VAL A 5 -5.60 0.77 12.14
CA VAL A 5 -5.12 2.11 12.52
C VAL A 5 -6.16 2.76 13.41
N CYS A 6 -5.81 2.94 14.67
CA CYS A 6 -6.69 3.43 15.73
C CYS A 6 -6.56 4.94 15.91
N LEU A 7 -7.70 5.62 15.98
CA LEU A 7 -7.78 7.05 16.25
C LEU A 7 -7.97 7.31 17.75
N PHE A 8 -7.21 8.27 18.26
CA PHE A 8 -7.31 8.82 19.61
C PHE A 8 -7.43 10.33 19.49
N LEU A 9 -8.01 11.00 20.48
CA LEU A 9 -8.10 12.47 20.46
C LEU A 9 -6.73 13.10 20.70
N GLU A 10 -5.91 12.40 21.48
CA GLU A 10 -4.52 12.68 21.76
C GLU A 10 -3.64 12.64 20.50
N SER A 11 -4.12 12.03 19.41
CA SER A 11 -3.48 12.05 18.08
C SER A 11 -3.47 13.43 17.43
N PHE A 12 -4.21 14.40 17.97
CA PHE A 12 -4.37 15.73 17.40
C PHE A 12 -3.86 16.79 18.37
N SER A 13 -3.37 17.89 17.83
CA SER A 13 -2.88 19.02 18.63
C SER A 13 -4.04 19.95 18.97
N LEU A 14 -4.96 19.46 19.80
CA LEU A 14 -6.24 20.10 20.11
C LEU A 14 -6.11 21.36 20.96
N ASP A 15 -4.93 21.55 21.57
CA ASP A 15 -4.50 22.76 22.27
C ASP A 15 -4.02 23.85 21.30
N ARG A 16 -3.82 23.54 20.02
CA ARG A 16 -3.43 24.49 18.98
C ARG A 16 -4.66 25.12 18.31
N GLY A 17 -4.43 26.21 17.58
CA GLY A 17 -5.51 26.95 16.91
C GLY A 17 -6.27 26.11 15.86
N GLU A 18 -7.53 26.46 15.63
CA GLU A 18 -8.48 25.75 14.75
C GLU A 18 -7.89 25.40 13.37
N LYS A 19 -7.14 26.32 12.77
CA LYS A 19 -6.50 26.10 11.46
C LYS A 19 -5.61 24.85 11.45
N ILE A 20 -4.81 24.65 12.48
CA ILE A 20 -3.89 23.50 12.59
C ILE A 20 -4.70 22.21 12.74
N ILE A 21 -5.74 22.23 13.57
CA ILE A 21 -6.64 21.10 13.76
C ILE A 21 -7.26 20.72 12.42
N LEU A 22 -7.81 21.67 11.67
CA LEU A 22 -8.43 21.42 10.37
C LEU A 22 -7.47 20.84 9.33
N GLU A 23 -6.22 21.32 9.30
CA GLU A 23 -5.18 20.75 8.44
C GLU A 23 -4.89 19.29 8.83
N GLN A 24 -4.78 18.99 10.13
CA GLN A 24 -4.61 17.62 10.63
C GLN A 24 -5.80 16.71 10.25
N LEU A 25 -7.03 17.20 10.39
CA LEU A 25 -8.24 16.46 10.00
C LEU A 25 -8.29 16.23 8.49
N SER A 26 -7.90 17.23 7.69
CA SER A 26 -7.84 17.11 6.24
C SER A 26 -6.86 16.02 5.82
N HIS A 27 -5.65 16.00 6.40
CA HIS A 27 -4.66 14.96 6.13
C HIS A 27 -5.16 13.57 6.50
N LEU A 28 -5.76 13.41 7.68
CA LEU A 28 -6.33 12.12 8.09
C LEU A 28 -7.45 11.66 7.16
N ARG A 29 -8.36 12.55 6.76
CA ARG A 29 -9.43 12.23 5.81
C ARG A 29 -8.88 11.75 4.47
N SER A 30 -7.89 12.44 3.93
CA SER A 30 -7.21 12.02 2.68
C SER A 30 -6.55 10.66 2.83
N LEU A 31 -5.87 10.41 3.96
CA LEU A 31 -5.26 9.11 4.25
C LEU A 31 -6.31 8.00 4.34
N MET A 32 -7.38 8.20 5.11
CA MET A 32 -8.46 7.23 5.29
C MET A 32 -9.18 6.93 3.99
N ALA A 33 -9.57 7.95 3.23
CA ALA A 33 -10.28 7.78 1.96
C ALA A 33 -9.46 6.97 0.95
N ARG A 34 -8.13 7.09 1.01
CA ARG A 34 -7.22 6.43 0.09
C ARG A 34 -6.79 5.03 0.53
N MET A 35 -6.58 4.84 1.83
CA MET A 35 -5.97 3.62 2.37
C MET A 35 -6.96 2.65 3.02
N ASN A 36 -8.16 3.08 3.42
CA ASN A 36 -9.14 2.18 4.03
C ASN A 36 -9.59 1.10 3.04
N SER A 37 -9.38 -0.16 3.39
CA SER A 37 -9.56 -1.32 2.52
C SER A 37 -9.90 -2.57 3.33
N GLU A 38 -9.76 -3.76 2.75
CA GLU A 38 -9.86 -5.00 3.49
C GLU A 38 -8.60 -5.24 4.33
N PHE A 39 -7.41 -5.05 3.75
CA PHE A 39 -6.13 -5.17 4.45
C PHE A 39 -5.93 -4.11 5.54
N ILE A 40 -6.35 -2.86 5.31
CA ILE A 40 -6.13 -1.73 6.20
C ILE A 40 -7.48 -1.21 6.69
N LYS A 41 -7.73 -1.23 8.00
CA LYS A 41 -8.95 -0.67 8.59
C LYS A 41 -8.62 0.42 9.57
N PHE A 42 -9.47 1.44 9.62
CA PHE A 42 -9.42 2.49 10.62
C PHE A 42 -10.44 2.21 11.73
N TYR A 43 -10.03 2.43 12.97
CA TYR A 43 -10.81 2.11 14.14
C TYR A 43 -10.84 3.26 15.15
N LYS A 44 -11.86 3.27 16.00
CA LYS A 44 -11.90 4.07 17.23
C LYS A 44 -12.35 3.23 18.42
N SER A 45 -12.06 3.68 19.64
CA SER A 45 -12.65 3.10 20.85
C SER A 45 -14.13 3.43 20.96
N ASN A 46 -14.88 2.68 21.77
CA ASN A 46 -16.29 3.00 22.06
C ASN A 46 -16.48 4.27 22.90
N GLU A 47 -15.41 4.81 23.48
CA GLU A 47 -15.38 6.06 24.24
C GLU A 47 -15.01 7.28 23.39
N TYR A 48 -14.56 7.08 22.14
CA TYR A 48 -14.02 8.17 21.34
C TYR A 48 -15.02 9.33 21.18
N ASP A 49 -16.27 9.03 20.84
CA ASP A 49 -17.29 10.06 20.60
C ASP A 49 -17.71 10.77 21.90
N CYS A 50 -17.76 10.06 23.04
CA CYS A 50 -18.14 10.67 24.31
C CYS A 50 -17.01 11.57 24.85
N LYS A 51 -15.75 11.16 24.70
CA LYS A 51 -14.57 11.99 25.02
C LYS A 51 -14.51 13.22 24.13
N LEU A 52 -14.78 13.05 22.83
CA LEU A 52 -14.83 14.14 21.86
C LEU A 52 -15.88 15.18 22.26
N ALA A 53 -17.11 14.73 22.55
CA ALA A 53 -18.19 15.61 22.97
C ALA A 53 -17.87 16.37 24.27
N THR A 54 -17.32 15.66 25.27
CA THR A 54 -16.96 16.24 26.57
C THR A 54 -15.92 17.36 26.41
N MET A 55 -14.91 17.11 25.59
CA MET A 55 -13.83 18.06 25.32
C MET A 55 -14.34 19.33 24.65
N PHE A 56 -15.15 19.22 23.60
CA PHE A 56 -15.67 20.40 22.89
C PHE A 56 -16.72 21.17 23.69
N TYR A 57 -17.55 20.49 24.49
CA TYR A 57 -18.55 21.14 25.36
C TYR A 57 -17.89 22.02 26.44
N SER A 58 -16.68 21.68 26.87
CA SER A 58 -15.94 22.42 27.90
C SER A 58 -15.27 23.72 27.40
N THR A 59 -15.23 23.96 26.08
CA THR A 59 -14.34 24.97 25.49
C THR A 59 -14.99 26.22 24.88
N SER A 60 -16.24 26.20 24.37
CA SER A 60 -17.04 27.38 23.92
C SER A 60 -18.32 26.94 23.17
N PRO A 61 -19.44 27.70 23.20
CA PRO A 61 -20.63 27.47 22.37
C PRO A 61 -20.38 27.44 20.84
N ASP A 62 -19.32 28.07 20.35
CA ASP A 62 -18.99 28.16 18.91
C ASP A 62 -18.32 26.89 18.34
N MET A 63 -18.10 25.86 19.17
CA MET A 63 -17.39 24.62 18.80
C MET A 63 -18.25 23.57 18.06
N ALA A 64 -19.54 23.84 17.82
CA ALA A 64 -20.43 22.92 17.11
C ALA A 64 -19.92 22.56 15.70
N TRP A 65 -19.32 23.53 15.00
CA TRP A 65 -18.75 23.30 13.68
C TRP A 65 -17.53 22.37 13.73
N MET A 66 -16.63 22.56 14.71
CA MET A 66 -15.44 21.73 14.89
C MET A 66 -15.82 20.30 15.28
N MET A 67 -16.81 20.13 16.17
CA MET A 67 -17.36 18.83 16.53
C MET A 67 -17.91 18.09 15.29
N GLY A 68 -18.58 18.79 14.39
CA GLY A 68 -19.02 18.25 13.09
C GLY A 68 -17.86 17.73 12.25
N GLN A 69 -16.71 18.42 12.25
CA GLN A 69 -15.53 17.97 11.51
C GLN A 69 -14.97 16.64 12.05
N PHE A 70 -14.96 16.44 13.37
CA PHE A 70 -14.54 15.17 13.96
C PHE A 70 -15.57 14.05 13.79
N TYR A 71 -16.87 14.38 13.88
CA TYR A 71 -17.94 13.39 13.74
C TYR A 71 -17.92 12.72 12.37
N ASP A 72 -17.64 13.47 11.30
CA ASP A 72 -17.52 12.89 9.96
C ASP A 72 -16.34 11.91 9.84
N MET A 73 -15.25 12.12 10.58
CA MET A 73 -14.15 11.16 10.67
C MET A 73 -14.49 9.96 11.55
N GLY A 74 -15.36 10.15 12.53
CA GLY A 74 -15.83 9.12 13.45
C GLY A 74 -16.73 8.05 12.81
N LYS A 75 -17.07 8.17 11.52
CA LYS A 75 -17.82 7.15 10.74
C LYS A 75 -16.94 5.96 10.34
N ILE A 76 -16.13 5.49 11.28
CA ILE A 76 -15.27 4.31 11.16
C ILE A 76 -15.70 3.23 12.15
N ASP A 77 -15.15 2.04 11.96
CA ASP A 77 -15.46 0.89 12.78
C ASP A 77 -15.10 1.17 14.25
N THR A 78 -16.01 0.82 15.15
CA THR A 78 -15.83 1.01 16.60
C THR A 78 -15.46 -0.31 17.24
N LEU A 79 -14.35 -0.31 17.99
CA LEU A 79 -13.92 -1.47 18.77
C LEU A 79 -14.64 -1.48 20.12
N PRO A 80 -15.05 -2.66 20.62
CA PRO A 80 -15.79 -2.79 21.88
C PRO A 80 -14.85 -2.71 23.09
N MET A 81 -14.05 -1.65 23.19
CA MET A 81 -13.10 -1.41 24.28
C MET A 81 -12.86 0.09 24.48
N ASP A 82 -12.53 0.47 25.71
CA ASP A 82 -12.13 1.83 26.10
C ASP A 82 -10.75 2.22 25.53
N CYS A 83 -10.39 3.50 25.65
CA CYS A 83 -9.12 4.01 25.14
C CYS A 83 -7.90 3.38 25.82
N ASP A 84 -7.96 3.15 27.14
CA ASP A 84 -6.81 2.69 27.92
C ASP A 84 -6.46 1.24 27.55
N ASN A 85 -7.48 0.38 27.41
CA ASN A 85 -7.32 -0.98 26.97
C ASN A 85 -6.87 -1.06 25.50
N LEU A 86 -7.38 -0.17 24.63
CA LEU A 86 -6.91 -0.08 23.25
C LEU A 86 -5.42 0.31 23.19
N LEU A 87 -4.99 1.29 23.98
CA LEU A 87 -3.59 1.73 24.04
C LEU A 87 -2.68 0.62 24.60
N LYS A 88 -3.12 -0.11 25.63
CA LYS A 88 -2.40 -1.29 26.15
C LYS A 88 -2.16 -2.35 25.06
N ILE A 89 -3.15 -2.61 24.20
CA ILE A 89 -2.99 -3.54 23.08
C ILE A 89 -1.96 -2.98 22.08
N ILE A 90 -2.07 -1.71 21.71
CA ILE A 90 -1.13 -1.05 20.77
C ILE A 90 0.32 -1.05 21.28
N ASN A 91 0.52 -0.95 22.60
CA ASN A 91 1.83 -1.00 23.24
C ASN A 91 2.33 -2.44 23.48
N SER A 92 1.48 -3.46 23.29
CA SER A 92 1.88 -4.86 23.46
C SER A 92 2.76 -5.36 22.30
N VAL A 93 3.50 -6.44 22.54
CA VAL A 93 4.42 -7.02 21.55
C VAL A 93 4.07 -8.50 21.31
N PRO A 94 3.46 -8.88 20.16
CA PRO A 94 2.99 -8.01 19.07
C PRO A 94 1.62 -7.36 19.38
N PRO A 95 1.30 -6.19 18.79
CA PRO A 95 0.07 -5.45 19.09
C PRO A 95 -1.16 -6.03 18.36
N VAL A 96 -1.56 -7.25 18.70
CA VAL A 96 -2.55 -8.02 17.92
C VAL A 96 -3.94 -8.00 18.56
N TYR A 97 -4.97 -7.73 17.76
CA TYR A 97 -6.38 -7.90 18.11
C TYR A 97 -7.19 -8.32 16.88
N ASN A 98 -8.04 -9.35 17.01
CA ASN A 98 -8.92 -9.85 15.94
C ASN A 98 -8.22 -10.01 14.57
N SER A 99 -7.08 -10.71 14.56
CA SER A 99 -6.27 -10.96 13.35
C SER A 99 -5.73 -9.71 12.65
N ARG A 100 -5.65 -8.59 13.37
CA ARG A 100 -5.03 -7.34 12.94
C ARG A 100 -3.95 -6.91 13.91
N MET A 101 -2.85 -6.37 13.38
CA MET A 101 -1.89 -5.60 14.15
C MET A 101 -2.42 -4.17 14.25
N LEU A 102 -2.58 -3.68 15.48
CA LEU A 102 -3.10 -2.37 15.79
C LEU A 102 -1.97 -1.35 15.94
N TYR A 103 -2.16 -0.20 15.32
CA TYR A 103 -1.26 0.94 15.35
C TYR A 103 -2.07 2.18 15.69
N MET A 104 -1.45 3.15 16.34
CA MET A 104 -2.06 4.45 16.62
C MET A 104 -1.77 5.42 15.47
N TYR A 105 -2.79 6.09 14.93
CA TYR A 105 -2.55 7.29 14.11
C TYR A 105 -2.04 8.42 15.00
N ASN A 106 -1.10 9.22 14.52
CA ASN A 106 -0.73 10.48 15.15
C ASN A 106 -0.52 11.56 14.09
N SER A 107 -1.04 12.76 14.35
CA SER A 107 -0.84 13.90 13.46
C SER A 107 0.65 14.26 13.39
N ILE A 108 1.08 14.74 12.21
CA ILE A 108 2.45 15.22 12.02
C ILE A 108 2.73 16.35 13.03
N ASP A 109 3.92 16.35 13.62
CA ASP A 109 4.39 17.30 14.64
C ASP A 109 3.59 17.33 15.95
N ASN A 110 2.78 16.30 16.19
CA ASN A 110 2.11 16.07 17.47
C ASN A 110 2.90 15.10 18.36
N THR A 111 2.73 15.21 19.69
CA THR A 111 3.42 14.35 20.65
C THR A 111 2.98 12.90 20.49
N ILE A 112 3.94 11.98 20.36
CA ILE A 112 3.67 10.55 20.26
C ILE A 112 3.45 9.99 21.66
N VAL A 113 2.31 9.34 21.87
CA VAL A 113 1.88 8.82 23.18
C VAL A 113 2.03 7.29 23.31
N THR A 114 2.38 6.59 22.24
CA THR A 114 2.69 5.15 22.32
C THR A 114 4.06 4.93 22.97
N GLU A 115 4.20 3.82 23.68
CA GLU A 115 5.49 3.44 24.30
C GLU A 115 6.54 3.07 23.24
N ASN A 116 6.08 2.59 22.08
CA ASN A 116 6.93 2.27 20.94
C ASN A 116 6.55 3.14 19.73
N ARG A 117 7.52 3.87 19.16
CA ARG A 117 7.36 4.67 17.94
C ARG A 117 6.90 3.84 16.74
N GLN A 118 7.29 2.57 16.67
CA GLN A 118 6.91 1.67 15.57
C GLN A 118 5.42 1.30 15.61
N SER A 119 4.75 1.52 16.75
CA SER A 119 3.29 1.38 16.88
C SER A 119 2.51 2.62 16.43
N THR A 120 3.18 3.62 15.82
CA THR A 120 2.57 4.87 15.37
C THR A 120 2.63 5.05 13.86
N VAL A 121 1.53 5.52 13.27
CA VAL A 121 1.40 5.89 11.85
C VAL A 121 1.22 7.40 11.73
N LEU A 122 2.14 8.07 11.03
CA LEU A 122 2.01 9.52 10.76
C LEU A 122 1.43 9.86 9.38
N ASN A 123 1.66 9.00 8.38
CA ASN A 123 1.32 9.27 6.99
C ASN A 123 1.22 7.97 6.18
N GLU A 124 0.82 8.11 4.90
CA GLU A 124 0.68 6.99 3.96
C GLU A 124 1.99 6.20 3.79
N LYS A 125 3.13 6.88 3.67
CA LYS A 125 4.43 6.22 3.45
C LYS A 125 4.79 5.30 4.62
N GLU A 126 4.60 5.75 5.85
CA GLU A 126 4.80 4.91 7.04
C GLU A 126 3.82 3.75 7.11
N LEU A 127 2.55 4.00 6.78
CA LEU A 127 1.53 2.95 6.73
C LEU A 127 1.87 1.86 5.70
N VAL A 128 2.36 2.24 4.52
CA VAL A 128 2.81 1.30 3.48
C VAL A 128 3.99 0.46 3.97
N ILE A 129 4.95 1.06 4.69
CA ILE A 129 6.08 0.32 5.29
C ILE A 129 5.57 -0.72 6.31
N ILE A 130 4.67 -0.30 7.20
CA ILE A 130 4.04 -1.19 8.18
C ILE A 130 3.31 -2.35 7.49
N CYS A 131 2.51 -2.05 6.47
CA CYS A 131 1.76 -3.07 5.75
C CYS A 131 2.66 -4.05 5.00
N ARG A 132 3.75 -3.55 4.40
CA ARG A 132 4.79 -4.41 3.81
C ARG A 132 5.39 -5.36 4.86
N ASN A 133 5.74 -4.85 6.04
CA ASN A 133 6.31 -5.69 7.10
C ASN A 133 5.33 -6.78 7.54
N ILE A 134 4.02 -6.48 7.57
CA ILE A 134 2.98 -7.46 7.83
C ILE A 134 2.95 -8.54 6.73
N LEU A 135 2.99 -8.16 5.45
CA LEU A 135 3.06 -9.12 4.33
C LEU A 135 4.30 -10.02 4.41
N ASP A 136 5.46 -9.43 4.70
CA ASP A 136 6.75 -10.15 4.77
C ASP A 136 6.82 -11.13 5.96
N SER A 137 6.07 -10.86 7.04
CA SER A 137 6.12 -11.63 8.29
C SER A 137 4.96 -12.62 8.44
N PHE A 138 3.82 -12.34 7.81
CA PHE A 138 2.60 -13.13 7.91
C PHE A 138 2.05 -13.46 6.53
N PRO A 139 2.75 -14.32 5.77
CA PRO A 139 2.37 -14.66 4.42
C PRO A 139 0.98 -15.32 4.39
N SER A 140 0.21 -15.00 3.36
CA SER A 140 -1.08 -15.62 3.06
C SER A 140 -0.99 -16.43 1.76
N GLU A 141 -2.04 -17.17 1.45
CA GLU A 141 -2.20 -17.79 0.13
C GLU A 141 -2.12 -16.74 -0.99
N TYR A 142 -1.65 -17.15 -2.17
CA TYR A 142 -1.31 -16.26 -3.27
C TYR A 142 -2.47 -15.37 -3.73
N ILE A 143 -3.73 -15.86 -3.65
CA ILE A 143 -4.92 -15.08 -4.01
C ILE A 143 -5.13 -13.92 -3.02
N GLU A 144 -5.14 -14.23 -1.72
CA GLU A 144 -5.28 -13.22 -0.66
C GLU A 144 -4.10 -12.24 -0.69
N TYR A 145 -2.91 -12.74 -1.00
CA TYR A 145 -1.71 -11.91 -1.10
C TYR A 145 -1.82 -10.90 -2.25
N GLY A 146 -2.30 -11.33 -3.43
CA GLY A 146 -2.55 -10.42 -4.55
C GLY A 146 -3.57 -9.32 -4.22
N ASN A 147 -4.65 -9.66 -3.50
CA ASN A 147 -5.61 -8.65 -3.03
C ASN A 147 -4.97 -7.68 -2.02
N SER A 148 -4.19 -8.20 -1.08
CA SER A 148 -3.48 -7.39 -0.09
C SER A 148 -2.48 -6.42 -0.74
N VAL A 149 -1.77 -6.86 -1.78
CA VAL A 149 -0.87 -6.02 -2.58
C VAL A 149 -1.61 -4.83 -3.22
N LYS A 150 -2.78 -5.05 -3.83
CA LYS A 150 -3.62 -3.96 -4.38
C LYS A 150 -4.15 -3.02 -3.30
N ASP A 151 -4.41 -3.55 -2.12
CA ASP A 151 -4.86 -2.77 -0.97
C ASP A 151 -3.77 -1.83 -0.43
N ILE A 152 -2.50 -2.20 -0.55
CA ILE A 152 -1.37 -1.47 0.03
C ILE A 152 -0.73 -0.50 -0.97
N PHE A 153 -0.44 -0.95 -2.19
CA PHE A 153 0.37 -0.21 -3.16
C PHE A 153 -0.48 0.63 -4.13
N LYS A 154 -1.12 1.69 -3.58
CA LYS A 154 -2.12 2.51 -4.29
C LYS A 154 -1.58 3.38 -5.43
N ASN A 155 -0.27 3.57 -5.56
CA ASN A 155 0.32 4.31 -6.69
C ASN A 155 0.55 3.43 -7.93
N LEU A 156 0.21 2.15 -7.86
CA LEU A 156 0.40 1.20 -8.94
C LEU A 156 -0.93 0.83 -9.58
N ILE A 157 -0.89 0.51 -10.87
CA ILE A 157 -2.03 -0.04 -11.61
C ILE A 157 -1.79 -1.52 -11.79
N PHE A 158 -2.56 -2.37 -11.16
CA PHE A 158 -2.46 -3.82 -11.33
C PHE A 158 -3.37 -4.30 -12.46
N LEU A 159 -2.89 -5.23 -13.27
CA LEU A 159 -3.70 -5.83 -14.33
C LEU A 159 -4.86 -6.62 -13.72
N GLU A 160 -6.08 -6.20 -14.02
CA GLU A 160 -7.32 -6.93 -13.78
C GLU A 160 -8.21 -6.75 -15.00
N ASN A 161 -8.56 -7.83 -15.69
CA ASN A 161 -9.40 -7.84 -16.88
C ASN A 161 -9.95 -9.25 -17.14
N GLU A 162 -10.93 -9.67 -16.34
CA GLU A 162 -11.53 -11.01 -16.43
C GLU A 162 -12.13 -11.37 -17.81
N GLU A 163 -12.49 -10.35 -18.60
CA GLU A 163 -13.03 -10.48 -19.95
C GLU A 163 -11.95 -10.76 -21.00
N HIS A 164 -10.67 -10.51 -20.68
CA HIS A 164 -9.57 -10.75 -21.61
C HIS A 164 -9.32 -12.27 -21.77
N PRO A 165 -9.09 -12.77 -23.00
CA PRO A 165 -8.98 -14.21 -23.26
C PRO A 165 -7.76 -14.87 -22.59
N THR A 166 -6.66 -14.13 -22.42
CA THR A 166 -5.38 -14.68 -21.95
C THR A 166 -4.90 -14.03 -20.64
N PHE A 167 -4.64 -12.72 -20.66
CA PHE A 167 -4.11 -11.97 -19.54
C PHE A 167 -5.22 -11.37 -18.67
N LYS A 168 -5.74 -12.15 -17.72
CA LYS A 168 -6.87 -11.75 -16.88
C LYS A 168 -6.47 -11.02 -15.61
N THR A 169 -5.34 -11.39 -15.01
CA THR A 169 -4.89 -10.84 -13.74
C THR A 169 -3.37 -10.81 -13.72
N PHE A 170 -2.82 -9.86 -12.97
CA PHE A 170 -1.40 -9.84 -12.68
C PHE A 170 -0.97 -11.01 -11.78
N ASN A 171 -1.89 -11.59 -11.01
CA ASN A 171 -1.57 -12.56 -9.97
C ASN A 171 -1.39 -13.98 -10.54
N SER A 172 -0.15 -14.32 -10.90
CA SER A 172 0.27 -15.67 -11.28
C SER A 172 1.30 -16.24 -10.30
N MET A 173 1.25 -15.80 -9.04
CA MET A 173 2.24 -16.16 -8.02
C MET A 173 2.27 -17.66 -7.73
N ASN A 174 1.14 -18.36 -7.92
CA ASN A 174 1.08 -19.82 -7.83
C ASN A 174 1.99 -20.57 -8.84
N LYS A 175 2.47 -19.88 -9.88
CA LYS A 175 3.39 -20.44 -10.89
C LYS A 175 4.87 -20.14 -10.61
N ILE A 176 5.20 -19.47 -9.50
CA ILE A 176 6.59 -19.16 -9.16
C ILE A 176 7.38 -20.46 -8.89
N LYS A 177 8.44 -20.68 -9.67
CA LYS A 177 9.35 -21.83 -9.48
C LYS A 177 10.10 -21.67 -8.16
N GLY A 178 10.15 -22.76 -7.40
CA GLY A 178 10.77 -22.77 -6.08
C GLY A 178 9.85 -22.32 -4.94
N GLY A 179 8.55 -22.07 -5.22
CA GLY A 179 7.52 -21.73 -4.24
C GLY A 179 7.44 -20.23 -3.97
N PHE A 180 6.27 -19.62 -4.19
CA PHE A 180 6.03 -18.18 -4.01
C PHE A 180 6.42 -17.67 -2.62
N GLU A 181 6.19 -18.48 -1.59
CA GLU A 181 6.50 -18.17 -0.19
C GLU A 181 7.98 -17.86 0.04
N ASN A 182 8.86 -18.31 -0.86
CA ASN A 182 10.29 -18.06 -0.80
C ASN A 182 10.74 -16.78 -1.53
N PHE A 183 9.82 -16.01 -2.12
CA PHE A 183 10.12 -14.79 -2.89
C PHE A 183 9.30 -13.57 -2.45
N ILE A 184 8.57 -13.68 -1.34
CA ILE A 184 7.66 -12.64 -0.84
C ILE A 184 8.39 -11.31 -0.63
N ARG A 185 9.55 -11.33 0.04
CA ARG A 185 10.32 -10.10 0.31
C ARG A 185 10.87 -9.52 -0.97
N GLY A 186 11.31 -10.34 -1.92
CA GLY A 186 11.71 -9.88 -3.25
C GLY A 186 10.57 -9.17 -4.00
N ILE A 187 9.34 -9.69 -3.89
CA ILE A 187 8.14 -9.10 -4.48
C ILE A 187 7.79 -7.78 -3.76
N THR A 188 7.69 -7.76 -2.43
CA THR A 188 7.33 -6.54 -1.70
C THR A 188 8.38 -5.45 -1.79
N GLU A 189 9.67 -5.80 -1.82
CA GLU A 189 10.78 -4.86 -2.03
C GLU A 189 10.64 -4.16 -3.38
N PHE A 190 10.37 -4.92 -4.45
CA PHE A 190 10.10 -4.36 -5.76
C PHE A 190 8.88 -3.43 -5.75
N LEU A 191 7.73 -3.93 -5.31
CA LEU A 191 6.48 -3.17 -5.29
C LEU A 191 6.59 -1.90 -4.45
N PHE A 192 7.28 -1.97 -3.31
CA PHE A 192 7.53 -0.82 -2.45
C PHE A 192 8.37 0.25 -3.14
N VAL A 193 9.46 -0.14 -3.80
CA VAL A 193 10.31 0.81 -4.54
C VAL A 193 9.50 1.49 -5.64
N ILE A 194 8.79 0.73 -6.47
CA ILE A 194 8.07 1.31 -7.61
C ILE A 194 6.83 2.10 -7.19
N ASN A 195 6.17 1.75 -6.09
CA ASN A 195 5.04 2.51 -5.54
C ASN A 195 5.45 3.89 -5.02
N ASN A 196 6.72 4.06 -4.63
CA ASN A 196 7.27 5.33 -4.16
C ASN A 196 8.09 6.06 -5.24
N TYR A 197 8.13 5.54 -6.47
CA TYR A 197 8.89 6.12 -7.56
C TYR A 197 8.03 7.13 -8.35
N GLU A 198 8.56 8.33 -8.55
CA GLU A 198 7.93 9.36 -9.39
C GLU A 198 8.43 9.20 -10.83
N VAL A 199 7.54 8.81 -11.74
CA VAL A 199 7.89 8.56 -13.14
C VAL A 199 8.21 9.88 -13.84
N ILE A 200 9.39 9.95 -14.45
CA ILE A 200 9.81 11.04 -15.34
C ILE A 200 9.08 10.87 -16.67
N PRO A 201 8.17 11.78 -17.06
CA PRO A 201 7.42 11.63 -18.30
C PRO A 201 8.34 11.57 -19.52
N GLN A 202 8.03 10.65 -20.45
CA GLN A 202 8.72 10.49 -21.75
C GLN A 202 10.21 10.10 -21.67
N ASP A 203 10.76 9.78 -20.49
CA ASP A 203 12.17 9.38 -20.32
C ASP A 203 12.29 7.97 -19.72
N THR A 204 11.82 6.99 -20.48
CA THR A 204 11.86 5.56 -20.11
C THR A 204 13.25 5.10 -19.68
N PHE A 205 14.30 5.50 -20.41
CA PHE A 205 15.67 5.09 -20.11
C PHE A 205 16.15 5.59 -18.75
N LYS A 206 15.93 6.88 -18.44
CA LYS A 206 16.30 7.44 -17.14
C LYS A 206 15.48 6.82 -16.02
N ASN A 207 14.20 6.54 -16.25
CA ASN A 207 13.36 5.85 -15.27
C ASN A 207 13.95 4.48 -14.91
N ILE A 208 14.21 3.64 -15.91
CA ILE A 208 14.79 2.30 -15.70
C ILE A 208 16.15 2.39 -15.03
N LYS A 209 17.03 3.29 -15.48
CA LYS A 209 18.35 3.47 -14.86
C LYS A 209 18.24 3.83 -13.37
N GLN A 210 17.32 4.70 -13.00
CA GLN A 210 17.13 5.10 -11.60
C GLN A 210 16.51 3.96 -10.78
N MET A 211 15.48 3.28 -11.30
CA MET A 211 14.85 2.15 -10.62
C MET A 211 15.85 1.00 -10.40
N SER A 212 16.68 0.68 -11.40
CA SER A 212 17.73 -0.34 -11.30
C SER A 212 18.75 -0.05 -10.21
N ALA A 213 19.03 1.23 -9.93
CA ALA A 213 19.95 1.63 -8.87
C ALA A 213 19.36 1.43 -7.46
N LEU A 214 18.03 1.31 -7.35
CA LEU A 214 17.29 1.13 -6.09
C LEU A 214 16.95 -0.34 -5.80
N LEU A 215 17.03 -1.20 -6.82
CA LEU A 215 16.59 -2.59 -6.76
C LEU A 215 17.79 -3.55 -6.70
N ARG A 216 17.58 -4.68 -6.05
CA ARG A 216 18.62 -5.69 -5.87
C ARG A 216 18.85 -6.54 -7.11
N TYR A 217 17.76 -6.97 -7.77
CA TYR A 217 17.84 -7.76 -8.99
C TYR A 217 17.83 -6.89 -10.24
N GLU A 218 18.24 -7.50 -11.35
CA GLU A 218 18.28 -6.85 -12.65
C GLU A 218 16.86 -6.48 -13.13
N LEU A 219 16.70 -5.22 -13.54
CA LEU A 219 15.65 -4.81 -14.46
C LEU A 219 16.16 -4.91 -15.88
N CYS A 220 15.38 -5.53 -16.75
CA CYS A 220 15.72 -5.62 -18.16
C CYS A 220 14.48 -5.42 -19.00
N GLU A 221 14.69 -4.85 -20.19
CA GLU A 221 13.72 -4.92 -21.27
C GLU A 221 13.63 -6.36 -21.75
N GLU A 222 12.44 -6.77 -22.16
CA GLU A 222 12.24 -8.06 -22.79
C GLU A 222 12.86 -8.09 -24.20
N GLY A 223 14.19 -8.30 -24.26
CA GLY A 223 14.99 -8.15 -25.49
C GLY A 223 15.15 -9.40 -26.36
N GLY A 224 14.85 -10.60 -25.85
CA GLY A 224 15.03 -11.83 -26.64
C GLY A 224 14.01 -11.95 -27.77
N LYS A 225 14.45 -11.90 -29.04
CA LYS A 225 13.60 -12.11 -30.24
C LYS A 225 12.54 -11.02 -30.52
N LYS A 226 12.79 -9.76 -30.14
CA LYS A 226 11.89 -8.62 -30.46
C LYS A 226 11.56 -8.52 -31.96
N SER A 227 12.44 -9.00 -32.83
CA SER A 227 12.26 -9.11 -34.29
C SER A 227 11.40 -10.29 -34.76
N GLU A 228 11.19 -11.32 -33.94
CA GLU A 228 10.38 -12.51 -34.26
C GLU A 228 8.98 -12.44 -33.63
N ARG A 229 8.74 -11.49 -32.71
CA ARG A 229 7.45 -11.34 -32.01
C ARG A 229 6.39 -10.72 -32.89
N LYS A 230 5.14 -11.12 -32.66
CA LYS A 230 4.01 -10.44 -33.29
C LYS A 230 3.84 -9.07 -32.64
N GLN A 231 3.52 -8.05 -33.44
CA GLN A 231 3.23 -6.72 -32.95
C GLN A 231 2.14 -6.78 -31.86
N GLY A 232 2.41 -6.21 -30.68
CA GLY A 232 1.45 -6.17 -29.56
C GLY A 232 1.50 -7.37 -28.60
N GLU A 233 2.43 -8.31 -28.74
CA GLU A 233 2.50 -9.50 -27.85
C GLU A 233 2.78 -9.17 -26.37
N LEU A 234 3.42 -8.03 -26.10
CA LEU A 234 3.70 -7.52 -24.74
C LEU A 234 2.70 -6.47 -24.26
N ASN A 235 1.76 -6.13 -25.13
CA ASN A 235 0.72 -5.21 -24.77
C ASN A 235 -0.28 -5.92 -23.85
N ARG A 236 -0.80 -5.17 -22.88
CA ARG A 236 -1.81 -5.66 -21.95
C ARG A 236 -2.99 -4.70 -21.96
N ASP A 237 -4.17 -5.27 -21.82
CA ASP A 237 -5.42 -4.52 -21.73
C ASP A 237 -5.83 -4.41 -20.26
N PHE A 238 -5.69 -3.22 -19.69
CA PHE A 238 -6.03 -2.96 -18.28
C PHE A 238 -7.47 -2.47 -18.17
N LYS A 239 -8.28 -3.08 -17.31
CA LYS A 239 -9.61 -2.56 -16.96
C LYS A 239 -9.53 -1.77 -15.66
N ILE A 240 -9.86 -0.48 -15.72
CA ILE A 240 -9.87 0.41 -14.56
C ILE A 240 -11.28 0.99 -14.43
N GLY A 241 -11.98 0.58 -13.36
CA GLY A 241 -13.42 0.80 -13.26
C GLY A 241 -14.15 0.15 -14.44
N ASN A 242 -14.86 0.96 -15.21
CA ASN A 242 -15.60 0.50 -16.39
C ASN A 242 -14.88 0.76 -17.72
N ILE A 243 -13.63 1.25 -17.70
CA ILE A 243 -12.88 1.63 -18.89
C ILE A 243 -11.79 0.58 -19.16
N VAL A 244 -11.70 0.10 -20.40
CA VAL A 244 -10.61 -0.77 -20.87
C VAL A 244 -9.58 0.06 -21.61
N TYR A 245 -8.37 0.10 -21.06
CA TYR A 245 -7.20 0.72 -21.67
C TYR A 245 -6.41 -0.34 -22.42
N LYS A 246 -6.49 -0.28 -23.75
CA LYS A 246 -5.85 -1.26 -24.62
C LYS A 246 -4.40 -0.91 -24.89
N ASP A 247 -3.65 -1.93 -25.29
CA ASP A 247 -2.33 -1.77 -25.87
C ASP A 247 -1.29 -1.10 -24.95
N ILE A 248 -1.34 -1.39 -23.65
CA ILE A 248 -0.37 -0.86 -22.68
C ILE A 248 0.90 -1.68 -22.72
N ASN A 249 2.00 -1.05 -23.15
CA ASN A 249 3.32 -1.67 -23.21
C ASN A 249 3.85 -1.97 -21.80
N CYS A 250 4.01 -3.27 -21.48
CA CYS A 250 4.60 -3.76 -20.24
C CYS A 250 5.86 -4.60 -20.53
N GLU A 251 6.79 -4.05 -21.32
CA GLU A 251 8.01 -4.75 -21.79
C GLU A 251 9.12 -4.90 -20.75
N PHE A 252 9.01 -4.27 -19.57
CA PHE A 252 10.04 -4.35 -18.54
C PHE A 252 9.74 -5.49 -17.59
N HIS A 253 10.81 -6.16 -17.15
CA HIS A 253 10.67 -7.17 -16.11
C HIS A 253 11.78 -7.14 -15.07
N TYR A 254 11.38 -7.42 -13.83
CA TYR A 254 12.26 -7.63 -12.69
C TYR A 254 12.48 -9.13 -12.50
N LYS A 255 13.75 -9.56 -12.46
CA LYS A 255 14.10 -10.98 -12.33
C LYS A 255 14.13 -11.40 -10.86
N LEU A 256 13.19 -12.25 -10.44
CA LEU A 256 13.21 -12.84 -9.09
C LEU A 256 14.16 -14.04 -9.06
N SER A 257 15.46 -13.76 -9.15
CA SER A 257 16.48 -14.76 -9.46
C SER A 257 16.89 -15.66 -8.30
N TYR A 258 16.66 -15.26 -7.05
CA TYR A 258 17.05 -16.03 -5.88
C TYR A 258 15.95 -15.96 -4.83
N LYS A 259 15.85 -17.01 -4.02
CA LYS A 259 15.00 -17.00 -2.83
C LYS A 259 15.41 -15.88 -1.88
N ASP A 260 14.45 -15.41 -1.10
CA ASP A 260 14.65 -14.39 -0.08
C ASP A 260 15.82 -14.77 0.84
N GLY A 261 16.74 -13.81 1.05
CA GLY A 261 17.94 -14.01 1.87
C GLY A 261 19.08 -14.79 1.20
N GLN A 262 18.93 -15.25 -0.05
CA GLN A 262 19.93 -16.09 -0.74
C GLN A 262 20.60 -15.42 -1.96
N PHE A 263 20.58 -14.09 -2.01
CA PHE A 263 21.17 -13.32 -3.12
C PHE A 263 22.62 -13.74 -3.42
N ASN A 264 22.88 -14.17 -4.67
CA ASN A 264 24.19 -14.64 -5.16
C ASN A 264 24.82 -15.80 -4.36
N LYS A 265 24.02 -16.54 -3.58
CA LYS A 265 24.49 -17.68 -2.76
C LYS A 265 23.60 -18.92 -2.86
N GLY A 266 22.34 -18.77 -3.28
CA GLY A 266 21.38 -19.87 -3.40
C GLY A 266 21.17 -20.37 -4.83
N THR A 267 20.15 -21.20 -5.00
CA THR A 267 19.70 -21.67 -6.32
C THR A 267 19.23 -20.50 -7.17
N TYR A 268 19.75 -20.42 -8.39
CA TYR A 268 19.34 -19.43 -9.38
C TYR A 268 18.06 -19.87 -10.09
N TYR A 269 17.05 -19.00 -10.12
CA TYR A 269 15.78 -19.18 -10.81
C TYR A 269 15.74 -18.24 -12.01
N ASN A 270 15.81 -18.80 -13.21
CA ASN A 270 15.84 -18.04 -14.45
C ASN A 270 14.45 -17.56 -14.89
N ASP A 271 13.36 -18.19 -14.45
CA ASP A 271 12.03 -17.94 -15.03
C ASP A 271 11.09 -17.09 -14.18
N ASN A 272 11.42 -16.77 -12.93
CA ASN A 272 10.51 -15.95 -12.09
C ASN A 272 10.64 -14.47 -12.46
N ARG A 273 9.51 -13.81 -12.74
CA ARG A 273 9.45 -12.43 -13.27
C ARG A 273 8.30 -11.61 -12.68
N ILE A 274 8.55 -10.31 -12.54
CA ILE A 274 7.50 -9.29 -12.38
C ILE A 274 7.52 -8.41 -13.63
N TYR A 275 6.44 -8.42 -14.42
CA TYR A 275 6.30 -7.59 -15.61
C TYR A 275 5.61 -6.28 -15.27
N PHE A 276 6.14 -5.18 -15.79
CA PHE A 276 5.60 -3.85 -15.58
C PHE A 276 5.85 -2.93 -16.77
N GLY A 277 5.15 -1.79 -16.78
CA GLY A 277 5.25 -0.75 -17.79
C GLY A 277 4.90 0.62 -17.25
N PHE A 278 5.17 1.66 -18.05
CA PHE A 278 4.76 3.02 -17.73
C PHE A 278 3.39 3.31 -18.34
N PHE A 279 2.46 3.74 -17.51
CA PHE A 279 1.06 3.98 -17.86
C PHE A 279 0.80 5.49 -17.91
N ASN A 280 0.68 6.03 -19.12
CA ASN A 280 0.48 7.46 -19.37
C ASN A 280 -0.90 7.78 -20.00
N ARG A 281 -1.84 6.83 -19.97
CA ARG A 281 -3.16 6.97 -20.63
C ARG A 281 -4.23 7.64 -19.78
N ILE A 282 -4.06 7.69 -18.45
CA ILE A 282 -4.96 8.43 -17.54
C ILE A 282 -4.55 9.90 -17.49
N ASP A 283 -3.30 10.16 -17.11
CA ASP A 283 -2.70 11.49 -17.07
C ASP A 283 -1.30 11.42 -17.70
N PRO A 284 -1.11 11.98 -18.92
CA PRO A 284 0.19 11.98 -19.58
C PRO A 284 1.26 12.78 -18.83
N SER A 285 0.86 13.74 -17.98
CA SER A 285 1.76 14.57 -17.17
C SER A 285 2.18 13.89 -15.86
N LYS A 286 1.42 12.88 -15.42
CA LYS A 286 1.69 12.08 -14.23
C LYS A 286 1.57 10.59 -14.55
N PRO A 287 2.50 10.01 -15.33
CA PRO A 287 2.47 8.59 -15.64
C PRO A 287 2.58 7.76 -14.36
N MET A 288 1.85 6.66 -14.31
CA MET A 288 1.90 5.67 -13.23
C MET A 288 2.66 4.43 -13.69
N ILE A 289 2.98 3.52 -12.78
CA ILE A 289 3.56 2.22 -13.13
C ILE A 289 2.45 1.17 -13.13
N ALA A 290 2.33 0.43 -14.22
CA ALA A 290 1.41 -0.67 -14.36
C ALA A 290 2.12 -2.01 -14.15
N VAL A 291 1.59 -2.87 -13.29
CA VAL A 291 2.09 -4.23 -13.01
C VAL A 291 1.20 -5.22 -13.76
N ALA A 292 1.78 -5.85 -14.77
CA ALA A 292 1.08 -6.75 -15.67
C ALA A 292 1.05 -8.20 -15.19
N HIS A 293 2.08 -8.64 -14.46
CA HIS A 293 2.23 -10.04 -14.09
C HIS A 293 3.26 -10.22 -12.97
N ILE A 294 2.99 -11.11 -12.04
CA ILE A 294 3.93 -11.60 -11.03
C ILE A 294 3.85 -13.13 -11.06
N GLY A 295 4.89 -13.81 -11.53
CA GLY A 295 4.85 -15.26 -11.71
C GLY A 295 6.02 -15.82 -12.51
N GLU A 296 5.80 -16.95 -13.18
CA GLU A 296 6.71 -17.49 -14.20
C GLU A 296 6.75 -16.58 -15.44
N HIS A 297 7.85 -16.59 -16.19
CA HIS A 297 8.03 -15.90 -17.45
C HIS A 297 6.86 -16.18 -18.41
N LEU A 298 6.36 -15.12 -19.06
CA LEU A 298 5.26 -15.19 -20.03
C LEU A 298 5.72 -15.67 -21.40
#